data_AF-A0AA46DD77-F1
#
_entry.id   AF-A0AA46DD77-F1
#
_cell.length_a   1.000
_cell.length_b   1.000
_cell.length_c   1.000
_cell.angle_alpha   90.00
_cell.angle_beta   90.00
_cell.angle_gamma   90.00
#
_symmetry.space_group_name_H-M   'P 1'
#
loop_
_entity.id
_entity.type
_entity.pdbx_description
1 polymer ?
#
loop_
_entity_poly.entity_id
_entity_poly.type
_entity_poly.pdbx_seq_one_letter_code
_entity_poly.pdbx_strand_id
1 'polypeptide(L)'
;MSRLLLCLVLLLLAGCETTSRAVMQQLPPLDAALRAPCRLPDPPPAALVDYDARDDYVQHVVLPALADCAVRKAAIVEAWDRVRAGR
;
A
#
# COMPACT_ATOMS: atom_id res chain seq x y z
N MET A 1 -24.79 22.69 18.58
CA MET A 1 -23.77 22.05 17.71
C MET A 1 -23.24 20.70 18.24
N SER A 2 -23.85 20.08 19.26
CA SER A 2 -23.33 18.86 19.89
C SER A 2 -23.89 17.54 19.32
N ARG A 3 -25.12 17.54 18.77
CA ARG A 3 -25.80 16.31 18.31
C ARG A 3 -25.30 15.76 16.97
N LEU A 4 -24.85 16.62 16.06
CA LEU A 4 -24.32 16.23 14.74
C LEU A 4 -22.99 15.46 14.85
N LEU A 5 -22.13 15.88 15.79
CA LEU A 5 -20.85 15.23 16.09
C LEU A 5 -21.06 13.82 16.66
N LEU A 6 -22.03 13.65 17.54
CA LEU A 6 -22.38 12.34 18.11
C LEU A 6 -22.89 11.36 17.03
N CYS A 7 -23.73 11.82 16.09
CA CYS A 7 -24.18 10.98 14.98
C CYS A 7 -23.03 10.57 14.05
N LEU A 8 -22.09 11.47 13.76
CA LEU A 8 -20.91 11.18 12.94
C LEU A 8 -19.99 10.13 13.59
N VAL A 9 -19.78 10.21 14.90
CA VAL A 9 -18.96 9.23 15.64
C VAL A 9 -19.63 7.85 15.67
N LEU A 10 -20.95 7.79 15.85
CA LEU A 10 -21.70 6.54 15.81
C LEU A 10 -21.68 5.88 14.42
N LEU A 11 -21.74 6.67 13.34
CA LEU A 11 -21.63 6.17 11.97
C LEU A 11 -20.23 5.62 11.65
N LEU A 12 -19.17 6.25 12.17
CA LEU A 12 -17.79 5.76 12.02
C LEU A 12 -17.56 4.45 12.79
N LEU A 13 -18.14 4.31 13.98
CA LEU A 13 -18.03 3.09 14.79
C LEU A 13 -18.83 1.91 14.23
N ALA A 14 -20.02 2.16 13.67
CA ALA A 14 -20.84 1.13 13.03
C ALA A 14 -20.30 0.67 11.66
N GLY A 15 -19.41 1.44 11.03
CA GLY A 15 -18.82 1.12 9.73
C GLY A 15 -17.65 0.13 9.76
N CYS A 16 -17.15 -0.26 10.93
CA CYS A 16 -15.87 -0.98 11.06
C CYS A 16 -15.96 -2.49 11.31
N GLU A 17 -17.13 -3.13 11.11
CA GLU A 17 -17.27 -4.59 11.32
C GLU A 17 -17.91 -5.37 10.15
N THR A 18 -17.93 -4.82 8.93
CA THR A 18 -18.46 -5.58 7.78
C THR A 18 -17.48 -5.61 6.62
N THR A 19 -16.47 -6.49 6.71
CA THR A 19 -15.94 -7.31 5.61
C THR A 19 -14.61 -7.93 6.02
N SER A 20 -14.68 -8.88 6.95
CA SER A 20 -13.57 -9.80 7.27
C SER A 20 -13.93 -11.25 6.89
N ARG A 21 -14.99 -11.44 6.09
CA ARG A 21 -15.33 -12.77 5.56
C ARG A 21 -14.48 -13.06 4.35
N ALA A 22 -13.32 -13.63 4.65
CA ALA A 22 -12.74 -14.77 3.92
C ALA A 22 -12.87 -14.69 2.40
N VAL A 23 -12.29 -13.66 1.80
CA VAL A 23 -11.77 -13.85 0.45
C VAL A 23 -10.38 -14.46 0.62
N MET A 24 -10.33 -15.74 0.99
CA MET A 24 -9.21 -16.60 0.62
C MET A 24 -9.28 -16.72 -0.90
N GLN A 25 -8.86 -15.66 -1.59
CA GLN A 25 -8.55 -15.74 -2.99
C GLN A 25 -7.47 -16.81 -3.06
N GLN A 26 -7.74 -17.89 -3.78
CA GLN A 26 -6.73 -18.80 -4.28
C GLN A 26 -5.74 -17.93 -5.06
N LEU A 27 -4.77 -17.35 -4.35
CA LEU A 27 -3.68 -16.62 -4.98
C LEU A 27 -3.09 -17.63 -5.97
N PRO A 28 -3.00 -17.30 -7.27
CA PRO A 28 -2.17 -18.09 -8.14
C PRO A 28 -0.79 -18.18 -7.47
N PRO A 29 -0.06 -19.29 -7.60
CA PRO A 29 1.25 -19.45 -6.99
C PRO A 29 2.19 -18.39 -7.58
N LEU A 30 2.15 -17.20 -7.00
CA LEU A 30 3.01 -16.07 -7.31
C LEU A 30 4.37 -16.44 -6.75
N ASP A 31 5.39 -16.28 -7.57
CA ASP A 31 6.78 -16.47 -7.17
C ASP A 31 7.02 -15.75 -5.84
N ALA A 32 7.75 -16.38 -4.94
CA ALA A 32 7.98 -15.86 -3.59
C ALA A 32 8.55 -14.43 -3.62
N ALA A 33 9.31 -14.08 -4.67
CA ALA A 33 9.83 -12.75 -4.92
C ALA A 33 8.74 -11.69 -5.14
N LEU A 34 7.62 -12.03 -5.77
CA LEU A 34 6.48 -11.13 -5.97
C LEU A 34 5.65 -10.94 -4.68
N ARG A 35 5.70 -11.91 -3.77
CA ARG A 35 5.04 -11.83 -2.46
C ARG A 35 5.87 -11.11 -1.39
N ALA A 36 7.13 -10.78 -1.68
CA ALA A 36 7.97 -10.06 -0.74
C ALA A 36 7.33 -8.70 -0.38
N PRO A 37 7.32 -8.32 0.91
CA PRO A 37 6.78 -7.03 1.34
C PRO A 37 7.58 -5.90 0.69
N CYS A 38 6.89 -4.79 0.37
CA CYS A 38 7.60 -3.61 -0.09
C CYS A 38 8.39 -3.01 1.07
N ARG A 39 9.71 -2.95 0.91
CA ARG A 39 10.59 -2.30 1.86
C ARG A 39 10.68 -0.83 1.49
N LEU A 40 9.96 0.00 2.23
CA LEU A 40 10.14 1.44 2.14
C LEU A 40 11.39 1.83 2.94
N PRO A 41 12.13 2.84 2.49
CA PRO A 41 13.24 3.37 3.26
C PRO A 41 12.72 4.02 4.54
N ASP A 42 13.57 4.06 5.56
CA ASP A 42 13.28 4.74 6.82
C ASP A 42 13.02 6.23 6.58
N PRO A 43 12.33 6.94 7.48
CA PRO A 43 12.22 8.39 7.37
C PRO A 43 13.62 9.02 7.29
N PRO A 44 13.77 10.13 6.53
CA PRO A 44 15.04 10.83 6.48
C PRO A 44 15.50 11.19 7.91
N PRO A 45 16.81 11.13 8.20
CA PRO A 45 17.34 11.66 9.46
C PRO A 45 16.73 13.02 9.79
N ALA A 46 16.33 13.26 11.04
CA ALA A 46 15.77 14.53 11.48
C ALA A 46 16.70 15.75 11.22
N ALA A 47 17.98 15.48 10.93
CA ALA A 47 18.98 16.45 10.52
C ALA A 47 18.87 16.90 9.04
N LEU A 48 18.00 16.31 8.22
CA LEU A 48 17.65 16.81 6.89
C LEU A 48 16.72 18.02 7.01
N VAL A 49 17.28 19.10 7.55
CA VAL A 49 16.62 20.42 7.66
C VAL A 49 16.76 21.20 6.36
N ASP A 50 17.79 20.88 5.56
CA ASP A 50 18.02 21.45 4.24
C ASP A 50 17.03 20.87 3.20
N TYR A 51 16.41 21.77 2.43
CA TYR A 51 15.41 21.41 1.43
C TYR A 51 16.02 20.62 0.28
N ASP A 52 17.22 21.01 -0.17
CA ASP A 52 17.88 20.39 -1.31
C ASP A 52 18.31 18.96 -0.97
N ALA A 53 18.89 18.77 0.22
CA ALA A 53 19.24 17.44 0.72
C ALA A 53 17.98 16.55 0.93
N ARG A 54 16.84 17.14 1.30
CA ARG A 54 15.57 16.40 1.39
C ARG A 54 15.04 16.01 0.01
N ASP A 55 15.12 16.90 -0.97
CA ASP A 55 14.71 16.58 -2.34
C ASP A 55 15.60 15.47 -2.92
N ASP A 56 16.91 15.57 -2.75
CA ASP A 56 17.87 14.52 -3.13
C ASP A 56 17.51 13.17 -2.50
N TYR A 57 17.22 13.14 -1.20
CA TYR A 57 16.75 11.94 -0.51
C TYR A 57 15.46 11.36 -1.13
N VAL A 58 14.49 12.21 -1.46
CA VAL A 58 13.24 11.76 -2.08
C VAL A 58 13.51 11.18 -3.47
N GLN A 59 14.25 11.90 -4.31
CA GLN A 59 14.52 11.52 -5.69
C GLN A 59 15.35 10.23 -5.80
N HIS A 60 16.33 10.06 -4.91
CA HIS A 60 17.32 8.99 -5.03
C HIS A 60 17.11 7.82 -4.06
N VAL A 61 16.27 7.97 -3.03
CA VAL A 61 16.02 6.89 -2.05
C VAL A 61 14.55 6.49 -2.05
N VAL A 62 13.64 7.45 -1.88
CA VAL A 62 12.20 7.17 -1.72
C VAL A 62 11.55 6.73 -3.03
N LEU A 63 11.73 7.51 -4.10
CA LEU A 63 11.10 7.23 -5.39
C LEU A 63 11.56 5.90 -6.00
N PRO A 64 12.86 5.53 -5.98
CA PRO A 64 13.29 4.23 -6.50
C PRO A 64 12.68 3.05 -5.72
N ALA A 65 12.64 3.13 -4.39
CA ALA A 65 12.04 2.08 -3.56
C ALA A 65 10.53 1.92 -3.82
N LEU A 66 9.82 3.03 -4.05
CA LEU A 66 8.41 3.01 -4.44
C LEU A 66 8.22 2.46 -5.86
N ALA A 67 9.06 2.84 -6.80
CA ALA A 67 9.02 2.34 -8.17
C ALA A 67 9.24 0.82 -8.21
N ASP A 68 10.24 0.31 -7.50
CA ASP A 68 10.52 -1.12 -7.37
C ASP A 68 9.32 -1.88 -6.79
N CYS A 69 8.67 -1.31 -5.77
CA CYS A 69 7.45 -1.86 -5.21
C CYS A 69 6.32 -1.88 -6.24
N ALA A 70 6.10 -0.76 -6.95
CA ALA A 70 5.05 -0.62 -7.94
C ALA A 70 5.22 -1.62 -9.10
N VAL A 71 6.44 -1.80 -9.60
CA VAL A 71 6.75 -2.77 -10.66
C VAL A 71 6.41 -4.20 -10.21
N ARG A 72 6.80 -4.59 -8.99
CA ARG A 72 6.43 -5.92 -8.46
C ARG A 72 4.92 -6.08 -8.33
N LYS A 73 4.21 -5.04 -7.87
CA LYS A 73 2.74 -5.07 -7.75
C LYS A 73 2.05 -5.13 -9.11
N ALA A 74 2.56 -4.43 -10.11
CA ALA A 74 2.05 -4.51 -11.48
C ALA A 74 2.18 -5.94 -12.03
N ALA A 75 3.34 -6.59 -11.83
CA ALA A 75 3.54 -7.98 -12.25
C ALA A 75 2.57 -8.96 -11.56
N ILE A 76 2.21 -8.71 -10.29
CA ILE A 76 1.16 -9.48 -9.60
C ILE A 76 -0.19 -9.29 -10.28
N VAL A 77 -0.59 -8.05 -10.57
CA VAL A 77 -1.88 -7.74 -11.23
C VAL A 77 -1.95 -8.39 -12.61
N GLU A 78 -0.89 -8.28 -13.41
CA GLU A 78 -0.84 -8.95 -14.72
C GLU A 78 -0.94 -10.48 -14.61
N ALA A 79 -0.29 -11.08 -13.61
CA ALA A 79 -0.42 -12.52 -13.37
C ALA A 79 -1.86 -12.91 -13.05
N TRP A 80 -2.58 -12.08 -12.29
CA TRP A 80 -4.01 -12.27 -12.04
C TRP A 80 -4.87 -12.12 -13.28
N ASP A 81 -4.59 -11.14 -14.13
CA ASP A 81 -5.34 -10.90 -15.36
C ASP A 81 -5.17 -12.06 -16.34
N ARG A 82 -3.96 -12.62 -16.47
CA ARG A 82 -3.72 -13.85 -17.26
C ARG A 82 -4.55 -15.03 -16.76
N VAL A 83 -4.61 -15.23 -15.44
CA VAL A 83 -5.43 -16.31 -14.84
C VAL A 83 -6.93 -16.07 -15.02
N ARG A 84 -7.38 -14.80 -15.08
CA ARG A 84 -8.78 -14.45 -15.34
C ARG A 84 -9.15 -14.64 -16.81
N ALA A 85 -8.26 -14.31 -17.74
CA ALA A 85 -8.49 -14.43 -19.18
C ALA A 85 -8.40 -15.87 -19.72
N GLY A 86 -7.68 -16.75 -19.02
CA GLY A 86 -7.58 -18.18 -19.34
C GLY A 86 -8.62 -19.08 -18.66
N ARG A 87 -9.61 -18.50 -17.98
CA ARG A 87 -10.81 -19.19 -17.46
C ARG A 87 -12.04 -18.78 -18.27
#